data_AF-A0A3D3SWI8-F1
#
_entry.id   AF-A0A3D3SWI8-F1
#
_cell.length_a   1.000
_cell.length_b   1.000
_cell.length_c   1.000
_cell.angle_alpha   90.00
_cell.angle_beta   90.00
_cell.angle_gamma   90.00
#
_symmetry.space_group_name_H-M   'P 1'
#
loop_
_entity.id
_entity.type
_entity.pdbx_description
1 polymer ?
#
loop_
_entity_poly.entity_id
_entity_poly.type
_entity_poly.pdbx_seq_one_letter_code
_entity_poly.pdbx_strand_id
1 'polypeptide(L)' 'MDSGKTVVTRYNLAYINHSIFNRDNGRVLGFDNAHNFHHRHCMGSIEAFDFHGYEATLERFQKEWREIVALRKKKDR' A
#
# COMPACT_ATOMS: atom_id res chain seq x y z
N MET A 1 -14.21 -26.65 1.45
CA MET A 1 -15.10 -25.78 0.67
C MET A 1 -15.63 -24.73 1.62
N ASP A 2 -15.15 -23.50 1.52
CA ASP A 2 -15.62 -22.40 2.37
C ASP A 2 -17.09 -22.09 2.05
N SER A 3 -17.90 -22.04 3.09
CA SER A 3 -19.34 -21.90 3.06
C SER A 3 -19.76 -20.48 2.67
N GLY A 4 -19.91 -20.22 1.36
CA GLY A 4 -20.69 -19.09 0.81
C GLY A 4 -20.23 -17.67 1.16
N LYS A 5 -19.03 -17.49 1.72
CA LYS A 5 -18.47 -16.17 2.04
C LYS A 5 -17.70 -15.60 0.85
N THR A 6 -17.99 -14.35 0.51
CA THR A 6 -17.17 -13.57 -0.44
C THR A 6 -15.81 -13.30 0.19
N VAL A 7 -14.76 -13.68 -0.51
CA VAL A 7 -13.36 -13.47 -0.09
C VAL A 7 -12.63 -12.62 -1.12
N VAL A 8 -11.78 -11.71 -0.66
CA VAL A 8 -10.91 -10.92 -1.53
C VAL A 8 -9.80 -11.83 -2.05
N THR A 9 -9.83 -12.16 -3.34
CA THR A 9 -8.83 -13.04 -3.97
C THR A 9 -7.62 -12.26 -4.46
N ARG A 10 -7.81 -11.05 -4.98
CA ARG A 10 -6.75 -10.14 -5.42
C ARG A 10 -7.14 -8.68 -5.21
N TYR A 11 -6.14 -7.84 -4.91
CA TYR A 11 -6.27 -6.38 -4.91
C TYR A 11 -4.92 -5.72 -5.20
N ASN A 12 -4.95 -4.45 -5.59
CA ASN A 12 -3.76 -3.61 -5.69
C ASN A 12 -4.14 -2.16 -5.38
N LEU A 13 -3.44 -1.55 -4.43
CA LEU A 13 -3.47 -0.13 -4.11
C LEU A 13 -2.06 0.41 -4.33
N ALA A 14 -1.91 1.47 -5.12
CA ALA A 14 -0.61 2.06 -5.36
C ALA A 14 -0.71 3.57 -5.54
N TYR A 15 0.19 4.30 -4.88
CA TYR A 15 0.49 5.68 -5.23
C TYR A 15 1.83 5.72 -5.96
N ILE A 16 1.78 6.17 -7.22
CA ILE A 16 2.92 6.23 -8.13
C ILE A 16 3.26 7.70 -8.37
N ASN A 17 4.51 8.07 -8.11
CA ASN A 17 5.02 9.40 -8.40
C ASN A 17 6.56 9.38 -8.52
N HIS A 18 7.06 9.42 -9.76
CA HIS A 18 8.49 9.40 -10.07
C HIS A 18 9.28 10.59 -9.51
N SER A 19 8.63 11.73 -9.27
CA SER A 19 9.29 12.90 -8.68
C SER A 19 9.55 12.73 -7.18
N ILE A 20 8.80 11.83 -6.52
CA ILE A 20 8.93 11.51 -5.10
C ILE A 20 9.87 10.32 -4.91
N PHE A 21 9.74 9.31 -5.75
CA PHE A 21 10.56 8.10 -5.75
C PHE A 21 10.66 7.53 -7.15
N ASN A 22 11.86 7.30 -7.68
CA ASN A 22 12.06 6.89 -9.08
C ASN A 22 12.39 5.39 -9.25
N ARG A 23 12.56 4.63 -8.17
CA ARG A 23 12.69 3.16 -8.19
C ARG A 23 11.30 2.52 -8.05
N ASP A 24 11.24 1.19 -8.10
CA ASP A 24 9.98 0.43 -7.99
C ASP A 24 8.87 0.96 -8.94
N ASN A 25 9.24 1.28 -10.19
CA ASN A 25 8.34 1.89 -11.18
C ASN A 25 7.61 3.15 -10.69
N GLY A 26 8.25 3.94 -9.83
CA GLY A 26 7.66 5.15 -9.27
C GLY A 26 6.78 4.92 -8.04
N ARG A 27 6.65 3.68 -7.55
CA ARG A 27 5.77 3.33 -6.43
C ARG A 27 6.32 3.89 -5.12
N VAL A 28 5.64 4.89 -4.60
CA VAL A 28 5.96 5.51 -3.32
C VAL A 28 5.38 4.70 -2.16
N LEU A 29 4.12 4.31 -2.30
CA LEU A 29 3.37 3.52 -1.33
C LEU A 29 2.46 2.55 -2.08
N GLY A 30 2.30 1.33 -1.59
CA GLY A 30 1.32 0.40 -2.14
C GLY A 30 1.00 -0.76 -1.22
N PHE A 31 -0.12 -1.42 -1.49
CA PHE A 31 -0.56 -2.64 -0.83
C PHE A 31 -1.12 -3.57 -1.89
N ASP A 32 -0.62 -4.80 -1.97
CA ASP A 32 -1.16 -5.81 -2.86
C ASP A 32 -0.89 -7.23 -2.36
N ASN A 33 -1.40 -8.23 -3.07
CA ASN A 33 -1.27 -9.63 -2.72
C ASN A 33 -0.80 -10.51 -3.90
N ALA A 34 -0.09 -9.94 -4.88
CA ALA A 34 0.29 -10.64 -6.10
C ALA A 34 1.26 -11.83 -5.89
N HIS A 35 1.90 -11.93 -4.72
CA HIS A 35 2.94 -12.92 -4.40
C HIS A 35 2.51 -13.96 -3.35
N ASN A 36 1.21 -14.28 -3.28
CA ASN A 36 0.62 -15.25 -2.34
C ASN A 36 0.67 -14.84 -0.85
N PHE A 37 1.07 -13.61 -0.56
CA PHE A 37 0.94 -12.98 0.75
C PHE A 37 0.64 -11.49 0.57
N HIS A 38 0.10 -10.87 1.61
CA HIS A 38 -0.22 -9.45 1.63
C HIS A 38 1.04 -8.64 1.92
N HIS A 39 1.45 -7.80 0.98
CA HIS A 39 2.63 -6.95 1.14
C HIS A 39 2.28 -5.47 1.06
N ARG A 40 3.02 -4.72 1.87
CA ARG A 40 3.11 -3.27 1.86
C ARG A 40 4.40 -2.87 1.17
N HIS A 41 4.29 -2.02 0.16
CA HIS A 41 5.40 -1.35 -0.50
C HIS A 41 5.54 0.06 0.04
N CYS A 42 6.74 0.48 0.43
CA CYS A 42 7.01 1.86 0.83
C CYS A 42 8.43 2.25 0.43
N MET A 43 8.56 3.16 -0.55
CA MET A 43 9.85 3.64 -1.07
C MET A 43 10.81 2.48 -1.42
N GLY A 44 10.29 1.45 -2.10
CA GLY A 44 11.04 0.25 -2.50
C GLY A 44 11.28 -0.79 -1.38
N SER A 45 10.85 -0.52 -0.15
CA SER A 45 10.83 -1.51 0.93
C SER A 45 9.54 -2.33 0.84
N ILE A 46 9.65 -3.65 1.04
CA ILE A 46 8.52 -4.58 0.99
C ILE A 46 8.39 -5.26 2.35
N GLU A 47 7.21 -5.20 2.95
CA GLU A 47 6.92 -5.77 4.27
C GLU A 47 5.63 -6.57 4.21
N ALA A 48 5.63 -7.78 4.79
CA ALA A 48 4.38 -8.52 5.00
C ALA A 48 3.53 -7.82 6.09
N PHE A 49 2.20 -7.96 6.01
CA PHE A 49 1.32 -7.44 7.06
C PHE A 49 0.08 -8.32 7.27
N ASP A 50 -0.52 -8.20 8.45
CA ASP A 50 -1.76 -8.88 8.79
C ASP A 50 -2.95 -8.26 8.05
N PHE A 51 -3.58 -9.05 7.18
CA PHE A 51 -4.69 -8.60 6.37
C PHE A 51 -6.02 -8.75 7.09
N HIS A 52 -6.68 -7.62 7.34
CA HIS A 52 -7.99 -7.54 8.01
C HIS A 52 -9.14 -7.17 7.05
N GLY A 53 -8.94 -7.32 5.74
CA GLY A 53 -9.92 -6.95 4.72
C GLY A 53 -9.46 -5.80 3.83
N TYR A 54 -10.13 -5.64 2.69
CA TYR A 54 -9.77 -4.63 1.70
C TYR A 54 -10.03 -3.22 2.23
N GLU A 55 -11.16 -2.99 2.89
CA GLU A 55 -11.56 -1.70 3.45
C GLU A 55 -10.55 -1.23 4.51
N ALA A 56 -10.17 -2.11 5.45
CA ALA A 56 -9.14 -1.82 6.44
C ALA A 56 -7.77 -1.51 5.79
N THR A 57 -7.44 -2.22 4.71
CA THR A 57 -6.20 -1.98 3.94
C THR A 57 -6.25 -0.62 3.23
N LEU A 58 -7.40 -0.24 2.68
CA LEU A 58 -7.61 1.06 2.03
C LEU A 58 -7.51 2.22 3.02
N GLU A 59 -8.14 2.10 4.19
CA GLU A 59 -8.03 3.11 5.25
C GLU A 59 -6.59 3.30 5.70
N ARG A 60 -5.86 2.20 5.90
CA ARG A 60 -4.42 2.23 6.23
C ARG A 60 -3.61 2.91 5.13
N PHE A 61 -3.83 2.54 3.86
CA PHE A 61 -3.15 3.15 2.71
C PHE A 61 -3.36 4.67 2.68
N GLN A 62 -4.59 5.14 2.86
CA GLN A 62 -4.90 6.56 2.87
C GLN A 62 -4.25 7.29 4.06
N LYS A 63 -4.24 6.67 5.25
CA LYS A 63 -3.58 7.23 6.45
C LYS A 63 -2.08 7.39 6.22
N GLU A 64 -1.40 6.34 5.79
CA GLU A 64 0.04 6.38 5.56
C GLU A 64 0.42 7.34 4.43
N TRP A 65 -0.38 7.43 3.37
CA TRP A 65 -0.15 8.43 2.33
C TRP A 65 -0.21 9.86 2.88
N ARG A 66 -1.21 10.17 3.71
CA ARG A 66 -1.31 11.49 4.36
C ARG A 66 -0.10 11.78 5.25
N GLU A 67 0.41 10.78 5.96
CA GLU A 67 1.62 10.90 6.78
C GLU A 67 2.85 11.21 5.92
N ILE A 68 3.03 10.50 4.81
CA ILE A 68 4.12 10.76 3.84
C ILE A 68 4.03 12.20 3.31
N VAL A 69 2.85 12.65 2.89
CA VAL A 69 2.65 14.03 2.39
C VAL A 69 2.95 15.05 3.48
N ALA A 70 2.50 14.83 4.71
CA ALA A 70 2.74 15.74 5.82
C ALA A 70 4.24 15.85 6.16
N LEU A 71 4.97 14.73 6.17
CA LEU A 71 6.41 14.72 6.40
C LEU A 71 7.16 15.47 5.30
N ARG A 72 6.75 15.32 4.03
CA ARG A 72 7.35 16.06 2.91
C ARG A 72 7.11 17.57 3.02
N LYS A 73 5.88 17.99 3.32
CA LYS A 73 5.57 19.42 3.55
C LYS A 73 6.37 20.06 4.68
N LYS A 74 6.79 19.29 5.68
CA LYS A 74 7.68 19.77 6.76
C LYS A 74 9.13 19.88 6.32
N LYS A 75 9.60 19.01 5.43
CA LYS A 75 10.97 19.03 4.89
C LYS A 75 11.18 20.20 3.92
N ASP A 76 10.13 20.59 3.21
CA ASP A 76 10.18 21.68 2.21
C ASP A 76 9.96 23.08 2.84
N ARG A 77 9.87 23.17 4.18
CA ARG A 77 9.79 24.42 4.95
C ARG A 77 11.13 24.71 5.60
#